data_AF-A0A6C0ESZ4-F1
#
_entry.id   AF-A0A6C0ESZ4-F1
#
_cell.length_a   1.000
_cell.length_b   1.000
_cell.length_c   1.000
_cell.angle_alpha   90.00
_cell.angle_beta   90.00
_cell.angle_gamma   90.00
#
_symmetry.space_group_name_H-M   'P 1'
#
loop_
_entity.id
_entity.type
_entity.pdbx_description
1 polymer ?
#
loop_
_entity_poly.entity_id
_entity_poly.type
_entity_poly.pdbx_seq_one_letter_code
_entity_poly.pdbx_strand_id
1 'polypeptide(L)'
;MGGGLMQLVAYGAQDVYLTGNPQITFWKVTYRRYTNFAIESIEQTFNGQADFGRRVQCVISRNGDLAYRTYLQVTLPEINQLMGLGNYSNGQNTGVYARWLDYPGEQLIAQVEVEIGGQRIDRQYGDWMHIWNQLTMTAEQQRGYWKMIGNTTQLTFITDPSFSDVDGPCDSMAPRQVCAPRNALPETTLYVPLQFWFCTNPGLALPLIALQYHEVKINLDIRPIDECLWAVTTLNCNTNPWTGVPGQNSSGAPVPATIAYNQSLVAASLYVDYVFLDTDERRRMAQNPHEYLITQLQFTGDESVGSSSNKIKLNFNHPVKELVWVVQPDSNVDYCSSLTCDALLFKVLGAQPFNYTDAIDALPNAIHAFGGPSALAQDSRAYINAEGLFQDAGAFDYTLPQGASGYWHGPTNPYNEVNFGGPNLDPLLSGTPAAHNVNSEVSDAGTFVLSETSLDMHCWGQNPVVTAKLQLNGQDRFSEREGSYFSWVQPYQAHTRCPDEGINVYSFALRPEEHQPSGTCNFSRIDNATLQLVLSNATVEGTKTAKVRVYATNYNVLRIMSGMGGLAYSN
;
A
#
# COMPACT_ATOMS: atom_id res chain seq x y z
N MET A 1 -32.41 -36.77 -38.03
CA MET A 1 -32.09 -36.50 -36.61
C MET A 1 -31.35 -35.19 -36.55
N GLY A 2 -31.70 -34.28 -35.63
CA GLY A 2 -30.97 -33.01 -35.47
C GLY A 2 -29.54 -33.25 -34.95
N GLY A 3 -28.60 -32.37 -35.31
CA GLY A 3 -27.17 -32.53 -34.98
C GLY A 3 -26.89 -32.77 -33.49
N GLY A 4 -27.62 -32.10 -32.59
CA GLY A 4 -27.44 -32.30 -31.14
C GLY A 4 -27.86 -33.68 -30.62
N LEU A 5 -28.88 -34.31 -31.22
CA LEU A 5 -29.27 -35.68 -30.86
C LEU A 5 -28.23 -36.69 -31.35
N MET A 6 -27.62 -36.45 -32.51
CA MET A 6 -26.53 -37.29 -33.02
C MET A 6 -25.29 -37.26 -32.11
N GLN A 7 -24.96 -36.10 -31.52
CA GLN A 7 -23.88 -35.99 -30.54
C GLN A 7 -24.15 -36.81 -29.26
N LEU A 8 -25.40 -36.84 -28.78
CA LEU A 8 -25.77 -37.63 -27.59
C LEU A 8 -25.72 -39.14 -27.86
N VAL A 9 -26.01 -39.57 -29.09
CA VAL A 9 -25.94 -40.99 -29.49
C VAL A 9 -24.50 -41.44 -29.75
N ALA A 10 -23.59 -40.51 -30.06
CA ALA A 10 -22.16 -40.77 -30.23
C ALA A 10 -21.44 -40.98 -28.89
N TYR A 11 -21.85 -42.01 -28.13
CA TYR A 11 -21.31 -42.38 -26.83
C TYR A 11 -20.31 -43.55 -26.97
N GLY A 12 -19.12 -43.41 -26.37
CA GLY A 12 -18.03 -44.39 -26.42
C GLY A 12 -17.56 -44.89 -25.05
N ALA A 13 -16.56 -45.77 -25.04
CA ALA A 13 -15.98 -46.31 -23.81
C ALA A 13 -15.26 -45.24 -22.97
N GLN A 14 -14.75 -44.17 -23.60
CA GLN A 14 -14.08 -43.05 -22.93
C GLN A 14 -15.04 -42.21 -22.09
N ASP A 15 -16.31 -42.10 -22.54
CA ASP A 15 -17.33 -41.28 -21.87
C ASP A 15 -17.74 -41.84 -20.51
N VAL A 16 -17.41 -43.10 -20.22
CA VAL A 16 -17.68 -43.72 -18.90
C VAL A 16 -17.02 -42.94 -17.76
N TYR A 17 -15.82 -42.36 -17.98
CA TYR A 17 -15.12 -41.55 -16.97
C TYR A 17 -15.79 -40.18 -16.72
N LEU A 18 -16.58 -39.69 -17.67
CA LEU A 18 -17.18 -38.35 -17.61
C LEU A 18 -18.67 -38.40 -17.29
N THR A 19 -19.40 -39.31 -17.92
CA THR A 19 -20.88 -39.35 -17.92
C THR A 19 -21.47 -40.75 -17.69
N GLY A 20 -20.66 -41.78 -17.43
CA GLY A 20 -21.13 -43.16 -17.24
C GLY A 20 -22.01 -43.40 -16.01
N ASN A 21 -21.90 -42.54 -14.99
CA ASN A 21 -22.84 -42.45 -13.86
C ASN A 21 -22.78 -41.04 -13.27
N PRO A 22 -23.52 -40.06 -13.83
CA PRO A 22 -23.35 -38.66 -13.50
C PRO A 22 -23.77 -38.38 -12.04
N GLN A 23 -22.85 -37.85 -11.25
CA GLN A 23 -23.08 -37.49 -9.84
C GLN A 23 -23.56 -36.05 -9.66
N ILE A 24 -23.41 -35.23 -10.69
CA ILE A 24 -23.85 -33.83 -10.72
C ILE A 24 -24.65 -33.58 -12.00
N THR A 25 -25.55 -32.61 -11.95
CA THR A 25 -26.23 -32.10 -13.15
C THR A 25 -26.08 -30.59 -13.20
N PHE A 26 -25.75 -30.07 -14.38
CA PHE A 26 -25.66 -28.62 -14.61
C PHE A 26 -27.02 -27.97 -14.84
N TRP A 27 -28.08 -28.77 -15.03
CA TRP A 27 -29.42 -28.29 -15.37
C TRP A 27 -30.34 -28.15 -14.16
N LYS A 28 -29.88 -28.57 -12.97
CA LYS A 28 -30.61 -28.40 -11.71
C LYS A 28 -29.64 -28.14 -10.56
N VAL A 29 -29.59 -26.89 -10.12
CA VAL A 29 -28.82 -26.49 -8.95
C VAL A 29 -29.55 -26.95 -7.68
N THR A 30 -28.84 -27.66 -6.79
CA THR A 30 -29.33 -27.97 -5.44
C THR A 30 -28.74 -26.97 -4.45
N TYR A 31 -29.60 -26.18 -3.81
CA TYR A 31 -29.17 -25.23 -2.79
C TYR A 31 -29.03 -25.94 -1.44
N ARG A 32 -27.89 -25.74 -0.77
CA ARG A 32 -27.71 -26.18 0.62
C ARG A 32 -28.40 -25.17 1.53
N ARG A 33 -29.35 -25.64 2.35
CA ARG A 33 -29.99 -24.80 3.38
C ARG A 33 -28.95 -24.45 4.44
N TYR A 34 -28.95 -23.20 4.90
CA TYR A 34 -28.04 -22.67 5.93
C TYR A 34 -28.83 -22.19 7.16
N THR A 35 -28.16 -22.01 8.29
CA THR A 35 -28.74 -21.48 9.53
C THR A 35 -29.00 -19.99 9.42
N ASN A 36 -30.12 -19.49 9.96
CA ASN A 36 -30.39 -18.06 9.92
C ASN A 36 -29.36 -17.26 10.73
N PHE A 37 -28.87 -16.15 10.17
CA PHE A 37 -27.94 -15.22 10.83
C PHE A 37 -28.15 -13.80 10.32
N ALA A 38 -27.71 -12.81 11.10
CA ALA A 38 -27.64 -11.41 10.69
C ALA A 38 -26.23 -10.86 10.97
N ILE A 39 -25.81 -9.85 10.21
CA ILE A 39 -24.52 -9.17 10.39
C ILE A 39 -24.78 -7.68 10.64
N GLU A 40 -24.12 -7.11 11.64
CA GLU A 40 -24.15 -5.68 11.94
C GLU A 40 -22.74 -5.19 12.30
N SER A 41 -22.31 -4.10 11.68
CA SER A 41 -21.04 -3.45 12.01
C SER A 41 -21.25 -2.51 13.19
N ILE A 42 -20.56 -2.73 14.30
CA ILE A 42 -20.69 -1.92 15.50
C ILE A 42 -19.33 -1.34 15.89
N GLU A 43 -19.30 -0.03 16.09
CA GLU A 43 -18.13 0.72 16.54
C GLU A 43 -17.69 0.31 17.95
N GLN A 44 -16.38 0.21 18.14
CA GLN A 44 -15.69 -0.03 19.39
C GLN A 44 -14.70 1.08 19.65
N THR A 45 -14.74 1.64 20.86
CA THR A 45 -13.89 2.76 21.25
C THR A 45 -12.59 2.27 21.87
N PHE A 46 -11.49 2.95 21.60
CA PHE A 46 -10.22 2.69 22.27
C PHE A 46 -10.23 3.13 23.74
N ASN A 47 -9.50 2.38 24.57
CA ASN A 47 -9.15 2.77 25.92
C ASN A 47 -7.99 3.77 25.84
N GLY A 48 -8.30 5.05 26.03
CA GLY A 48 -7.34 6.15 25.92
C GLY A 48 -7.44 6.88 24.58
N GLN A 49 -6.67 7.97 24.46
CA GLN A 49 -6.64 8.76 23.24
C GLN A 49 -5.70 8.11 22.22
N ALA A 50 -6.27 7.63 21.12
CA ALA A 50 -5.53 7.19 19.95
C ALA A 50 -4.90 8.41 19.28
N ASP A 51 -3.57 8.37 19.13
CA ASP A 51 -2.79 9.43 18.52
C ASP A 51 -1.50 8.87 17.93
N PHE A 52 -0.83 9.64 17.09
CA PHE A 52 0.45 9.25 16.50
C PHE A 52 1.50 8.90 17.57
N GLY A 53 2.27 7.85 17.31
CA GLY A 53 3.33 7.37 18.21
C GLY A 53 2.84 6.74 19.52
N ARG A 54 1.52 6.52 19.68
CA ARG A 54 0.94 5.91 20.88
C ARG A 54 0.45 4.49 20.64
N ARG A 55 0.49 3.71 21.72
CA ARG A 55 -0.16 2.40 21.81
C ARG A 55 -1.53 2.57 22.45
N VAL A 56 -2.56 2.04 21.81
CA VAL A 56 -3.93 2.00 22.31
C VAL A 56 -4.49 0.58 22.31
N GLN A 57 -5.46 0.35 23.18
CA GLN A 57 -6.12 -0.94 23.33
C GLN A 57 -7.62 -0.79 23.14
N CYS A 58 -8.23 -1.68 22.38
CA CYS A 58 -9.67 -1.79 22.25
C CYS A 58 -10.13 -3.14 22.81
N VAL A 59 -11.10 -3.14 23.73
CA VAL A 59 -11.75 -4.36 24.19
C VAL A 59 -12.97 -4.61 23.31
N ILE A 60 -13.03 -5.76 22.66
CA ILE A 60 -14.19 -6.11 21.82
C ILE A 60 -15.36 -6.43 22.74
N SER A 61 -16.41 -5.60 22.66
CA SER A 61 -17.64 -5.81 23.41
C SER A 61 -18.40 -7.05 22.93
N ARG A 62 -19.25 -7.62 23.79
CA ARG A 62 -20.04 -8.81 23.47
C ARG A 62 -21.42 -8.45 22.94
N ASN A 63 -21.45 -7.63 21.88
CA ASN A 63 -22.70 -7.17 21.28
C ASN A 63 -23.35 -8.23 20.39
N GLY A 64 -22.56 -9.12 19.77
CA GLY A 64 -23.04 -10.28 19.00
C GLY A 64 -22.39 -11.60 19.43
N ASP A 65 -22.71 -12.69 18.71
CA ASP A 65 -22.28 -14.04 19.07
C ASP A 65 -20.89 -14.39 18.49
N LEU A 66 -20.59 -13.93 17.27
CA LEU A 66 -19.29 -14.07 16.61
C LEU A 66 -18.75 -12.70 16.17
N ALA A 67 -17.43 -12.55 16.14
CA ALA A 67 -16.75 -11.42 15.51
C ALA A 67 -16.16 -11.84 14.15
N TYR A 68 -16.36 -11.01 13.12
CA TYR A 68 -15.88 -11.23 11.77
C TYR A 68 -14.93 -10.11 11.34
N ARG A 69 -15.15 -9.51 10.15
CA ARG A 69 -14.31 -8.44 9.61
C ARG A 69 -14.19 -7.31 10.61
N THR A 70 -12.97 -6.84 10.78
CA THR A 70 -12.65 -5.72 11.67
C THR A 70 -11.93 -4.66 10.85
N TYR A 71 -12.39 -3.43 10.96
CA TYR A 71 -11.84 -2.27 10.26
C TYR A 71 -11.35 -1.26 11.29
N LEU A 72 -10.15 -0.73 11.06
CA LEU A 72 -9.65 0.44 11.77
C LEU A 72 -10.14 1.69 11.04
N GLN A 73 -10.99 2.48 11.70
CA GLN A 73 -11.37 3.80 11.25
C GLN A 73 -10.41 4.82 11.86
N VAL A 74 -9.80 5.67 11.02
CA VAL A 74 -8.95 6.78 11.49
C VAL A 74 -9.27 8.03 10.70
N THR A 75 -9.45 9.14 11.40
CA THR A 75 -9.61 10.46 10.78
C THR A 75 -8.32 11.24 10.90
N LEU A 76 -7.66 11.43 9.75
CA LEU A 76 -6.45 12.23 9.62
C LEU A 76 -6.77 13.73 9.75
N PRO A 77 -5.93 14.52 10.42
CA PRO A 77 -6.15 15.96 10.57
C PRO A 77 -5.94 16.71 9.24
N GLU A 78 -6.59 17.86 9.12
CA GLU A 78 -6.28 18.82 8.07
C GLU A 78 -4.88 19.40 8.26
N ILE A 79 -4.07 19.46 7.20
CA ILE A 79 -2.78 20.17 7.20
C ILE A 79 -2.90 21.39 6.29
N ASN A 80 -3.03 22.57 6.91
CA ASN A 80 -3.32 23.81 6.19
C ASN A 80 -2.13 24.77 6.10
N GLN A 81 -2.31 25.80 5.29
CA GLN A 81 -1.28 26.80 5.00
C GLN A 81 -0.86 27.65 6.21
N LEU A 82 -1.70 27.74 7.26
CA LEU A 82 -1.36 28.49 8.49
C LEU A 82 -0.34 27.75 9.36
N MET A 83 -0.13 26.45 9.13
CA MET A 83 0.81 25.61 9.88
C MET A 83 2.29 25.81 9.46
N GLY A 84 2.59 26.76 8.58
CA GLY A 84 3.97 27.12 8.22
C GLY A 84 4.61 28.02 9.28
N LEU A 85 4.24 29.30 9.25
CA LEU A 85 4.80 30.35 10.12
C LEU A 85 3.70 31.21 10.82
N GLY A 86 2.44 30.75 10.81
CA GLY A 86 1.30 31.44 11.45
C GLY A 86 0.69 32.60 10.64
N ASN A 87 1.31 33.00 9.52
CA ASN A 87 0.75 33.90 8.51
C ASN A 87 1.11 33.38 7.12
N TYR A 88 0.12 33.31 6.22
CA TYR A 88 0.28 32.83 4.86
C TYR A 88 -0.18 33.89 3.85
N SER A 89 0.63 34.10 2.81
CA SER A 89 0.26 34.89 1.63
C SER A 89 0.84 34.26 0.37
N ASN A 90 0.03 34.14 -0.67
CA ASN A 90 0.45 33.53 -1.93
C ASN A 90 1.66 34.26 -2.54
N GLY A 91 2.69 33.50 -2.96
CA GLY A 91 3.92 34.03 -3.57
C GLY A 91 5.01 34.52 -2.60
N GLN A 92 4.90 34.30 -1.29
CA GLN A 92 5.85 34.83 -0.28
C GLN A 92 6.74 33.77 0.41
N ASN A 93 6.90 32.55 -0.11
CA ASN A 93 7.71 31.47 0.51
C ASN A 93 7.36 31.17 1.99
N THR A 94 6.11 31.42 2.39
CA THR A 94 5.62 31.28 3.78
C THR A 94 4.56 30.20 3.97
N GLY A 95 4.20 29.49 2.90
CA GLY A 95 3.19 28.44 2.93
C GLY A 95 3.73 27.06 3.30
N VAL A 96 2.85 26.07 3.30
CA VAL A 96 3.15 24.67 3.64
C VAL A 96 3.04 23.82 2.39
N TYR A 97 4.05 23.01 2.14
CA TYR A 97 4.02 21.94 1.15
C TYR A 97 3.93 20.63 1.91
N ALA A 98 2.81 19.92 1.80
CA ALA A 98 2.59 18.71 2.55
C ALA A 98 2.00 17.60 1.70
N ARG A 99 2.33 16.36 2.04
CA ARG A 99 1.65 15.13 1.59
C ARG A 99 1.75 14.07 2.67
N TRP A 100 0.75 13.19 2.74
CA TRP A 100 0.93 11.92 3.42
C TRP A 100 1.83 11.00 2.58
N LEU A 101 2.67 10.23 3.23
CA LEU A 101 3.46 9.19 2.54
C LEU A 101 2.51 8.13 1.97
N ASP A 102 3.00 7.41 0.96
CA ASP A 102 2.18 6.51 0.15
C ASP A 102 1.51 5.45 1.03
N TYR A 103 0.28 5.06 0.67
CA TYR A 103 -0.54 4.11 1.45
C TYR A 103 -0.67 4.49 2.94
N PRO A 104 -1.18 5.70 3.28
CA PRO A 104 -1.13 6.24 4.63
C PRO A 104 -1.85 5.38 5.66
N GLY A 105 -2.94 4.70 5.30
CA GLY A 105 -3.66 3.80 6.19
C GLY A 105 -2.83 2.57 6.62
N GLU A 106 -2.02 2.01 5.72
CA GLU A 106 -1.11 0.90 6.03
C GLU A 106 0.14 1.41 6.76
N GLN A 107 0.70 2.54 6.30
CA GLN A 107 1.88 3.16 6.93
C GLN A 107 1.62 3.56 8.38
N LEU A 108 0.42 4.05 8.70
CA LEU A 108 0.03 4.46 10.04
C LEU A 108 0.18 3.32 11.08
N ILE A 109 -0.05 2.07 10.67
CA ILE A 109 -0.03 0.91 11.56
C ILE A 109 1.41 0.43 11.73
N ALA A 110 1.98 0.62 12.93
CA ALA A 110 3.27 0.01 13.26
C ALA A 110 3.08 -1.49 13.48
N GLN A 111 2.15 -1.85 14.37
CA GLN A 111 1.72 -3.22 14.59
C GLN A 111 0.31 -3.27 15.21
N VAL A 112 -0.38 -4.38 14.98
CA VAL A 112 -1.67 -4.69 15.59
C VAL A 112 -1.65 -6.12 16.14
N GLU A 113 -2.15 -6.31 17.35
CA GLU A 113 -2.15 -7.59 18.05
C GLU A 113 -3.57 -7.97 18.47
N VAL A 114 -3.89 -9.25 18.34
CA VAL A 114 -5.09 -9.83 18.95
C VAL A 114 -4.68 -10.65 20.17
N GLU A 115 -5.25 -10.30 21.31
CA GLU A 115 -5.09 -11.00 22.57
C GLU A 115 -6.41 -11.61 23.02
N ILE A 116 -6.37 -12.85 23.51
CA ILE A 116 -7.52 -13.54 24.11
C ILE A 116 -7.10 -14.00 25.50
N GLY A 117 -7.81 -13.53 26.54
CA GLY A 117 -7.53 -13.92 27.93
C GLY A 117 -6.11 -13.54 28.40
N GLY A 118 -5.53 -12.48 27.84
CA GLY A 118 -4.16 -12.02 28.13
C GLY A 118 -3.05 -12.76 27.37
N GLN A 119 -3.38 -13.74 26.52
CA GLN A 119 -2.43 -14.38 25.62
C GLN A 119 -2.50 -13.73 24.22
N ARG A 120 -1.35 -13.32 23.68
CA ARG A 120 -1.24 -12.89 22.28
C ARG A 120 -1.44 -14.07 21.35
N ILE A 121 -2.43 -13.98 20.47
CA ILE A 121 -2.78 -15.01 19.49
C ILE A 121 -2.10 -14.73 18.16
N ASP A 122 -2.19 -13.50 17.64
CA ASP A 122 -1.56 -13.12 16.38
C ASP A 122 -1.10 -11.66 16.44
N ARG A 123 -0.13 -11.32 15.60
CA ARG A 123 0.40 -9.95 15.45
C ARG A 123 0.67 -9.68 13.98
N GLN A 124 0.20 -8.55 13.50
CA GLN A 124 0.40 -8.09 12.13
C GLN A 124 1.06 -6.70 12.12
N TYR A 125 1.67 -6.35 11.00
CA TYR A 125 2.41 -5.09 10.80
C TYR A 125 1.86 -4.39 9.56
N GLY A 126 1.94 -3.05 9.51
CA GLY A 126 1.51 -2.28 8.32
C GLY A 126 2.22 -2.73 7.05
N ASP A 127 3.54 -2.93 7.12
CA ASP A 127 4.37 -3.44 6.03
C ASP A 127 3.92 -4.82 5.54
N TRP A 128 3.52 -5.69 6.47
CA TRP A 128 2.98 -7.02 6.12
C TRP A 128 1.64 -6.89 5.42
N MET A 129 0.75 -6.02 5.89
CA MET A 129 -0.55 -5.79 5.24
C MET A 129 -0.37 -5.31 3.81
N HIS A 130 0.55 -4.37 3.58
CA HIS A 130 0.90 -3.89 2.25
C HIS A 130 1.37 -5.03 1.34
N ILE A 131 2.37 -5.80 1.79
CA ILE A 131 2.93 -6.94 1.04
C ILE A 131 1.84 -7.99 0.74
N TRP A 132 1.00 -8.30 1.73
CA TRP A 132 -0.04 -9.31 1.58
C TRP A 132 -1.14 -8.84 0.63
N ASN A 133 -1.51 -7.56 0.65
CA ASN A 133 -2.48 -7.00 -0.30
C ASN A 133 -1.94 -7.01 -1.73
N GLN A 134 -0.67 -6.70 -1.95
CA GLN A 134 -0.03 -6.79 -3.28
C GLN A 134 -0.11 -8.20 -3.87
N LEU A 135 -0.02 -9.24 -3.04
CA LEU A 135 -0.09 -10.64 -3.47
C LEU A 135 -1.52 -11.15 -3.67
N THR A 136 -2.45 -10.75 -2.80
CA THR A 136 -3.77 -11.40 -2.70
C THR A 136 -4.93 -10.58 -3.28
N MET A 137 -4.75 -9.26 -3.44
CA MET A 137 -5.80 -8.38 -3.92
C MET A 137 -5.90 -8.40 -5.46
N THR A 138 -7.13 -8.53 -5.97
CA THR A 138 -7.38 -8.44 -7.41
C THR A 138 -7.34 -6.99 -7.88
N ALA A 139 -6.92 -6.77 -9.13
CA ALA A 139 -6.89 -5.45 -9.75
C ALA A 139 -8.25 -4.74 -9.75
N GLU A 140 -9.35 -5.51 -9.78
CA GLU A 140 -10.72 -4.97 -9.74
C GLU A 140 -11.06 -4.29 -8.41
N GLN A 141 -10.56 -4.81 -7.28
CA GLN A 141 -10.83 -4.24 -5.95
C GLN A 141 -9.80 -3.19 -5.52
N GLN A 142 -8.61 -3.19 -6.14
CA GLN A 142 -7.49 -2.29 -5.82
C GLN A 142 -7.89 -0.82 -5.75
N ARG A 143 -8.62 -0.30 -6.75
CA ARG A 143 -9.04 1.11 -6.78
C ARG A 143 -9.94 1.48 -5.60
N GLY A 144 -10.83 0.58 -5.18
CA GLY A 144 -11.68 0.78 -4.02
C GLY A 144 -10.86 0.75 -2.73
N TYR A 145 -9.94 -0.22 -2.63
CA TYR A 145 -9.03 -0.37 -1.50
C TYR A 145 -8.18 0.86 -1.27
N TRP A 146 -7.53 1.39 -2.31
CA TRP A 146 -6.72 2.60 -2.23
C TRP A 146 -7.47 3.81 -1.69
N LYS A 147 -8.74 3.97 -2.06
CA LYS A 147 -9.59 5.02 -1.47
C LYS A 147 -9.87 4.79 0.01
N MET A 148 -10.07 3.54 0.43
CA MET A 148 -10.29 3.22 1.85
C MET A 148 -9.06 3.52 2.70
N ILE A 149 -7.86 3.23 2.20
CA ILE A 149 -6.60 3.43 2.94
C ILE A 149 -5.89 4.77 2.62
N GLY A 150 -6.50 5.62 1.80
CA GLY A 150 -6.05 6.98 1.54
C GLY A 150 -4.93 7.13 0.50
N ASN A 151 -4.62 6.09 -0.29
CA ASN A 151 -3.70 6.22 -1.43
C ASN A 151 -4.42 6.91 -2.61
N THR A 152 -4.49 8.24 -2.55
CA THR A 152 -5.20 9.07 -3.52
C THR A 152 -4.42 10.35 -3.79
N THR A 153 -4.58 10.92 -4.98
CA THR A 153 -3.94 12.19 -5.37
C THR A 153 -4.21 13.34 -4.40
N GLN A 154 -5.32 13.33 -3.67
CA GLN A 154 -5.63 14.38 -2.68
C GLN A 154 -4.81 14.28 -1.38
N LEU A 155 -4.32 13.10 -1.03
CA LEU A 155 -3.60 12.86 0.22
C LEU A 155 -2.11 12.59 -0.01
N THR A 156 -1.77 11.87 -1.08
CA THR A 156 -0.40 11.41 -1.33
C THR A 156 0.37 12.31 -2.27
N PHE A 157 -0.27 13.27 -2.94
CA PHE A 157 0.44 14.30 -3.72
C PHE A 157 0.63 15.57 -2.91
N ILE A 158 1.65 16.35 -3.25
CA ILE A 158 1.95 17.60 -2.56
C ILE A 158 0.86 18.64 -2.72
N THR A 159 0.57 19.34 -1.63
CA THR A 159 -0.18 20.60 -1.63
C THR A 159 0.74 21.75 -2.03
N ASP A 160 0.17 22.76 -2.68
CA ASP A 160 0.85 24.02 -2.98
C ASP A 160 0.02 25.20 -2.47
N PRO A 161 0.64 26.19 -1.82
CA PRO A 161 0.02 27.46 -1.47
C PRO A 161 -0.87 28.09 -2.56
N SER A 162 -0.45 28.00 -3.81
CA SER A 162 -1.11 28.61 -4.98
C SER A 162 -2.34 27.85 -5.49
N PHE A 163 -2.56 26.63 -5.01
CA PHE A 163 -3.71 25.81 -5.38
C PHE A 163 -5.02 26.30 -4.76
N SER A 164 -6.14 25.71 -5.18
CA SER A 164 -7.47 26.05 -4.71
C SER A 164 -7.68 25.66 -3.24
N ASP A 165 -8.55 26.37 -2.54
CA ASP A 165 -8.92 26.05 -1.16
C ASP A 165 -9.60 24.67 -1.05
N VAL A 166 -9.54 24.08 0.14
CA VAL A 166 -10.28 22.85 0.46
C VAL A 166 -11.77 23.17 0.63
N ASP A 167 -12.62 22.41 -0.06
CA ASP A 167 -14.07 22.56 0.05
C ASP A 167 -14.58 21.88 1.32
N GLY A 168 -15.31 22.63 2.14
CA GLY A 168 -15.96 22.12 3.35
C GLY A 168 -17.43 21.76 3.08
N PRO A 169 -18.08 20.93 3.92
CA PRO A 169 -19.48 20.54 3.74
C PRO A 169 -20.48 21.73 3.71
N CYS A 170 -20.05 22.92 4.14
CA CYS A 170 -20.85 24.13 4.24
C CYS A 170 -20.19 25.37 3.61
N ASP A 171 -19.00 25.24 2.99
CA ASP A 171 -18.34 26.36 2.31
C ASP A 171 -18.72 26.38 0.82
N SER A 172 -18.70 27.56 0.21
CA SER A 172 -19.07 27.76 -1.20
C SER A 172 -18.02 28.52 -2.00
N MET A 173 -16.85 28.79 -1.43
CA MET A 173 -15.79 29.56 -2.10
C MET A 173 -14.76 28.68 -2.83
N ALA A 174 -14.65 27.39 -2.48
CA ALA A 174 -13.74 26.45 -3.11
C ALA A 174 -14.39 25.71 -4.31
N PRO A 175 -13.61 25.25 -5.30
CA PRO A 175 -14.11 24.37 -6.35
C PRO A 175 -14.65 23.06 -5.75
N ARG A 176 -15.83 22.62 -6.20
CA ARG A 176 -16.46 21.36 -5.76
C ARG A 176 -15.86 20.12 -6.43
N GLN A 177 -15.12 20.33 -7.51
CA GLN A 177 -14.54 19.28 -8.33
C GLN A 177 -13.41 18.59 -7.55
N VAL A 178 -13.53 17.27 -7.39
CA VAL A 178 -12.56 16.42 -6.67
C VAL A 178 -11.19 16.42 -7.37
N CYS A 179 -11.15 16.69 -8.68
CA CYS A 179 -9.92 16.79 -9.46
C CYS A 179 -9.13 18.08 -9.24
N ALA A 180 -9.72 19.12 -8.61
CA ALA A 180 -9.00 20.36 -8.38
C ALA A 180 -7.85 20.15 -7.37
N PRO A 181 -6.61 20.55 -7.70
CA PRO A 181 -5.51 20.49 -6.76
C PRO A 181 -5.80 21.41 -5.57
N ARG A 182 -5.39 20.99 -4.38
CA ARG A 182 -5.74 21.64 -3.11
C ARG A 182 -4.53 22.23 -2.42
N ASN A 183 -4.72 23.41 -1.82
CA ASN A 183 -3.70 24.05 -1.02
C ASN A 183 -3.58 23.50 0.40
N ALA A 184 -4.40 22.55 0.82
CA ALA A 184 -4.28 21.91 2.12
C ALA A 184 -4.64 20.43 2.00
N LEU A 185 -4.08 19.61 2.89
CA LEU A 185 -4.48 18.21 2.99
C LEU A 185 -5.82 18.18 3.74
N PRO A 186 -6.89 17.66 3.14
CA PRO A 186 -8.21 17.67 3.77
C PRO A 186 -8.29 16.68 4.94
N GLU A 187 -9.09 17.02 5.96
CA GLU A 187 -9.50 16.07 6.98
C GLU A 187 -10.20 14.88 6.31
N THR A 188 -9.63 13.68 6.45
CA THR A 188 -10.11 12.49 5.72
C THR A 188 -10.20 11.29 6.64
N THR A 189 -11.32 10.58 6.56
CA THR A 189 -11.54 9.34 7.31
C THR A 189 -11.19 8.13 6.46
N LEU A 190 -10.26 7.32 6.95
CA LEU A 190 -9.76 6.09 6.35
C LEU A 190 -10.39 4.87 7.02
N TYR A 191 -10.52 3.77 6.27
CA TYR A 191 -10.98 2.46 6.75
C TYR A 191 -9.96 1.39 6.36
N VAL A 192 -9.15 0.96 7.32
CA VAL A 192 -8.08 -0.04 7.08
C VAL A 192 -8.55 -1.41 7.55
N PRO A 193 -8.75 -2.40 6.66
CA PRO A 193 -9.19 -3.73 7.06
C PRO A 193 -8.05 -4.51 7.73
N LEU A 194 -8.32 -5.07 8.90
CA LEU A 194 -7.38 -5.96 9.58
C LEU A 194 -7.44 -7.36 8.96
N GLN A 195 -6.31 -8.06 8.88
CA GLN A 195 -6.17 -9.30 8.13
C GLN A 195 -5.99 -10.54 9.03
N PHE A 196 -6.56 -10.52 10.23
CA PHE A 196 -6.51 -11.69 11.12
C PHE A 196 -7.27 -12.88 10.54
N TRP A 197 -6.99 -14.09 11.05
CA TRP A 197 -7.59 -15.33 10.56
C TRP A 197 -9.14 -15.32 10.57
N PHE A 198 -9.76 -14.58 11.49
CA PHE A 198 -11.21 -14.46 11.61
C PHE A 198 -11.81 -13.38 10.72
N CYS A 199 -11.00 -12.54 10.06
CA CYS A 199 -11.47 -11.50 9.15
C CYS A 199 -11.56 -11.99 7.69
N THR A 200 -10.79 -13.01 7.33
CA THR A 200 -10.67 -13.49 5.94
C THR A 200 -11.76 -14.50 5.57
N ASN A 201 -12.13 -15.41 6.48
CA ASN A 201 -13.10 -16.47 6.23
C ASN A 201 -14.21 -16.49 7.28
N PRO A 202 -15.51 -16.42 6.90
CA PRO A 202 -16.62 -16.48 7.86
C PRO A 202 -16.67 -17.80 8.64
N GLY A 203 -16.15 -18.91 8.09
CA GLY A 203 -16.05 -20.19 8.79
C GLY A 203 -15.06 -20.18 9.96
N LEU A 204 -14.23 -19.14 10.08
CA LEU A 204 -13.28 -18.92 11.17
C LEU A 204 -13.63 -17.71 12.03
N ALA A 205 -14.83 -17.16 11.89
CA ALA A 205 -15.32 -16.07 12.73
C ALA A 205 -15.15 -16.43 14.21
N LEU A 206 -14.67 -15.48 15.01
CA LEU A 206 -14.28 -15.72 16.39
C LEU A 206 -15.52 -15.82 17.30
N PRO A 207 -15.80 -16.97 17.95
CA PRO A 207 -17.02 -17.11 18.74
C PRO A 207 -16.90 -16.44 20.11
N LEU A 208 -17.30 -15.18 20.18
CA LEU A 208 -17.34 -14.39 21.42
C LEU A 208 -18.24 -15.04 22.49
N ILE A 209 -19.34 -15.68 22.07
CA ILE A 209 -20.25 -16.38 23.00
C ILE A 209 -19.59 -17.59 23.70
N ALA A 210 -18.62 -18.23 23.05
CA ALA A 210 -17.88 -19.35 23.60
C ALA A 210 -16.72 -18.91 24.51
N LEU A 211 -16.34 -17.63 24.48
CA LEU A 211 -15.26 -17.03 25.25
C LEU A 211 -15.79 -16.26 26.47
N GLN A 212 -16.59 -16.90 27.32
CA GLN A 212 -17.27 -16.22 28.42
C GLN A 212 -16.34 -15.64 29.50
N TYR A 213 -15.21 -16.28 29.76
CA TYR A 213 -14.25 -15.89 30.80
C TYR A 213 -13.02 -15.17 30.25
N HIS A 214 -12.81 -15.20 28.93
CA HIS A 214 -11.73 -14.48 28.27
C HIS A 214 -12.27 -13.27 27.51
N GLU A 215 -11.64 -12.12 27.72
CA GLU A 215 -11.86 -10.94 26.90
C GLU A 215 -11.00 -11.03 25.64
N VAL A 216 -11.53 -10.52 24.53
CA VAL A 216 -10.78 -10.33 23.29
C VAL A 216 -10.37 -8.86 23.23
N LYS A 217 -9.07 -8.61 23.09
CA LYS A 217 -8.49 -7.27 23.03
C LYS A 217 -7.70 -7.12 21.75
N ILE A 218 -7.85 -5.98 21.10
CA ILE A 218 -7.02 -5.57 19.98
C ILE A 218 -6.10 -4.46 20.48
N ASN A 219 -4.80 -4.69 20.44
CA ASN A 219 -3.80 -3.67 20.75
C ASN A 219 -3.26 -3.11 19.44
N LEU A 220 -3.26 -1.79 19.31
CA LEU A 220 -2.79 -1.09 18.12
C LEU A 220 -1.66 -0.13 18.51
N ASP A 221 -0.54 -0.25 17.81
CA ASP A 221 0.57 0.69 17.91
C ASP A 221 0.58 1.55 16.64
N ILE A 222 0.39 2.86 16.82
CA ILE A 222 0.34 3.84 15.74
C ILE A 222 1.74 4.44 15.57
N ARG A 223 2.22 4.54 14.32
CA ARG A 223 3.52 5.16 14.01
C ARG A 223 3.54 6.64 14.40
N PRO A 224 4.71 7.21 14.74
CA PRO A 224 4.84 8.66 14.90
C PRO A 224 4.55 9.38 13.58
N ILE A 225 4.01 10.61 13.68
CA ILE A 225 3.62 11.40 12.51
C ILE A 225 4.80 11.69 11.57
N ASP A 226 6.02 11.75 12.09
CA ASP A 226 7.26 11.93 11.32
C ASP A 226 7.50 10.80 10.29
N GLU A 227 6.96 9.61 10.52
CA GLU A 227 7.03 8.47 9.59
C GLU A 227 5.84 8.38 8.64
N CYS A 228 4.85 9.28 8.76
CA CYS A 228 3.61 9.25 7.97
C CYS A 228 3.41 10.51 7.12
N LEU A 229 3.92 11.66 7.56
CA LEU A 229 3.74 12.97 6.94
C LEU A 229 5.07 13.53 6.42
N TRP A 230 5.05 14.04 5.19
CA TRP A 230 6.11 14.91 4.68
C TRP A 230 5.56 16.33 4.56
N ALA A 231 6.06 17.27 5.37
CA ALA A 231 5.61 18.65 5.38
C ALA A 231 6.77 19.64 5.57
N VAL A 232 6.93 20.57 4.62
CA VAL A 232 8.02 21.55 4.60
C VAL A 232 7.50 22.96 4.37
N THR A 233 8.23 23.96 4.88
CA THR A 233 7.85 25.38 4.74
C THR A 233 8.30 25.99 3.41
N THR A 234 9.15 25.31 2.65
CA THR A 234 9.68 25.82 1.38
C THR A 234 10.32 24.72 0.55
N LEU A 235 10.16 24.82 -0.77
CA LEU A 235 10.87 24.02 -1.77
C LEU A 235 12.09 24.76 -2.35
N ASN A 236 12.31 26.02 -1.96
CA ASN A 236 13.31 26.91 -2.54
C ASN A 236 14.71 26.70 -1.93
N CYS A 237 15.29 25.54 -2.19
CA CYS A 237 16.63 25.16 -1.73
C CYS A 237 17.69 25.42 -2.81
N ASN A 238 18.83 25.94 -2.41
CA ASN A 238 19.98 26.15 -3.28
C ASN A 238 20.67 24.81 -3.57
N THR A 239 20.65 24.40 -4.84
CA THR A 239 21.29 23.17 -5.35
C THR A 239 22.73 23.41 -5.83
N ASN A 240 23.21 24.67 -5.87
CA ASN A 240 24.56 25.03 -6.26
C ASN A 240 25.27 25.88 -5.18
N PRO A 241 26.23 25.31 -4.42
CA PRO A 241 26.90 26.01 -3.33
C PRO A 241 27.79 27.19 -3.80
N TRP A 242 28.07 27.31 -5.10
CA TRP A 242 28.96 28.35 -5.67
C TRP A 242 28.21 29.54 -6.29
N THR A 243 26.93 29.38 -6.64
CA THR A 243 26.10 30.47 -7.21
C THR A 243 24.80 30.57 -6.42
N GLY A 244 24.88 31.04 -5.17
CA GLY A 244 23.68 31.25 -4.36
C GLY A 244 22.79 32.33 -4.98
N VAL A 245 21.57 31.96 -5.37
CA VAL A 245 20.54 32.95 -5.71
C VAL A 245 20.02 33.56 -4.41
N PRO A 246 19.97 34.89 -4.26
CA PRO A 246 19.43 35.53 -3.06
C PRO A 246 18.01 35.04 -2.74
N GLY A 247 17.76 34.63 -1.50
CA GLY A 247 16.45 34.15 -1.04
C GLY A 247 16.22 32.64 -1.07
N GLN A 248 17.23 31.84 -1.47
CA GLN A 248 17.20 30.38 -1.34
C GLN A 248 17.84 29.91 -0.03
N ASN A 249 17.34 28.81 0.53
CA ASN A 249 17.97 28.16 1.68
C ASN A 249 19.23 27.39 1.28
N SER A 250 20.25 27.39 2.15
CA SER A 250 21.47 26.60 1.94
C SER A 250 21.17 25.10 1.87
N SER A 251 21.87 24.37 0.99
CA SER A 251 21.88 22.90 1.01
C SER A 251 22.20 22.37 2.42
N GLY A 252 21.45 21.35 2.85
CA GLY A 252 21.52 20.77 4.20
C GLY A 252 20.76 21.51 5.31
N ALA A 253 20.13 22.66 5.03
CA ALA A 253 19.27 23.34 6.02
C ALA A 253 17.97 22.54 6.26
N PRO A 254 17.57 22.28 7.52
CA PRO A 254 16.28 21.67 7.83
C PRO A 254 15.15 22.68 7.58
N VAL A 255 14.10 22.27 6.87
CA VAL A 255 12.94 23.11 6.55
C VAL A 255 11.57 22.49 6.94
N PRO A 256 11.44 21.79 8.09
CA PRO A 256 10.18 21.14 8.46
C PRO A 256 9.10 22.16 8.82
N ALA A 257 7.85 21.88 8.45
CA ALA A 257 6.68 22.62 8.93
C ALA A 257 6.31 22.16 10.35
N THR A 258 7.00 22.68 11.38
CA THR A 258 6.91 22.19 12.77
C THR A 258 5.49 22.15 13.34
N ILE A 259 4.60 23.08 12.96
CA ILE A 259 3.21 23.09 13.47
C ILE A 259 2.39 21.92 12.88
N ALA A 260 2.68 21.50 11.64
CA ALA A 260 2.04 20.35 11.01
C ALA A 260 2.38 19.03 11.72
N TYR A 261 3.64 18.89 12.18
CA TYR A 261 4.09 17.72 12.95
C TYR A 261 3.60 17.68 14.41
N ASN A 262 2.96 18.75 14.89
CA ASN A 262 2.31 18.76 16.21
C ASN A 262 0.82 18.43 16.14
N GLN A 263 0.29 18.05 14.97
CA GLN A 263 -1.10 17.66 14.83
C GLN A 263 -1.34 16.26 15.41
N SER A 264 -2.51 16.10 16.01
CA SER A 264 -3.01 14.81 16.51
C SER A 264 -4.03 14.21 15.55
N LEU A 265 -4.28 12.92 15.66
CA LEU A 265 -5.43 12.28 15.01
C LEU A 265 -6.74 12.91 15.50
N VAL A 266 -7.67 13.17 14.58
CA VAL A 266 -8.98 13.77 14.90
C VAL A 266 -9.85 12.75 15.64
N ALA A 267 -9.87 11.51 15.12
CA ALA A 267 -10.58 10.40 15.71
C ALA A 267 -9.95 9.06 15.29
N ALA A 268 -10.11 8.03 16.11
CA ALA A 268 -9.88 6.66 15.70
C ALA A 268 -10.79 5.70 16.48
N SER A 269 -11.30 4.67 15.81
CA SER A 269 -12.13 3.62 16.39
C SER A 269 -12.02 2.32 15.61
N LEU A 270 -12.51 1.21 16.17
CA LEU A 270 -12.58 -0.07 15.47
C LEU A 270 -14.02 -0.41 15.14
N TYR A 271 -14.33 -0.73 13.89
CA TYR A 271 -15.60 -1.34 13.52
C TYR A 271 -15.44 -2.84 13.48
N VAL A 272 -16.29 -3.55 14.22
CA VAL A 272 -16.33 -5.01 14.21
C VAL A 272 -17.67 -5.45 13.64
N ASP A 273 -17.63 -6.30 12.62
CA ASP A 273 -18.80 -6.98 12.10
C ASP A 273 -19.18 -8.11 13.07
N TYR A 274 -20.30 -7.92 13.77
CA TYR A 274 -20.88 -8.93 14.64
C TYR A 274 -21.85 -9.82 13.89
N VAL A 275 -21.73 -11.13 14.09
CA VAL A 275 -22.69 -12.11 13.57
C VAL A 275 -23.64 -12.53 14.69
N PHE A 276 -24.93 -12.39 14.45
CA PHE A 276 -26.01 -12.81 15.34
C PHE A 276 -26.57 -14.14 14.87
N LEU A 277 -26.60 -15.12 15.76
CA LEU A 277 -27.05 -16.47 15.44
C LEU A 277 -28.44 -16.73 16.01
N ASP A 278 -29.21 -17.57 15.33
CA ASP A 278 -30.48 -18.05 15.87
C ASP A 278 -30.26 -18.90 17.15
N THR A 279 -31.29 -18.99 17.99
CA THR A 279 -31.24 -19.52 19.35
C THR A 279 -30.59 -20.90 19.45
N ASP A 280 -30.92 -21.80 18.52
CA ASP A 280 -30.40 -23.17 18.53
C ASP A 280 -28.93 -23.23 18.10
N GLU A 281 -28.52 -22.43 17.10
CA GLU A 281 -27.13 -22.35 16.67
C GLU A 281 -26.27 -21.67 17.73
N ARG A 282 -26.78 -20.59 18.32
CA ARG A 282 -26.18 -19.87 19.44
C ARG A 282 -25.91 -20.80 20.63
N ARG A 283 -26.88 -21.64 21.01
CA ARG A 283 -26.71 -22.64 22.08
C ARG A 283 -25.64 -23.68 21.74
N ARG A 284 -25.62 -24.18 20.50
CA ARG A 284 -24.61 -25.13 20.03
C ARG A 284 -23.21 -24.52 20.04
N MET A 285 -23.06 -23.29 19.57
CA MET A 285 -21.81 -22.54 19.59
C MET A 285 -21.33 -22.24 21.01
N ALA A 286 -22.22 -21.99 21.97
CA ALA A 286 -21.82 -21.74 23.36
C ALA A 286 -21.40 -23.00 24.12
N GLN A 287 -22.01 -24.15 23.83
CA GLN A 287 -21.83 -25.38 24.62
C GLN A 287 -20.76 -26.31 24.06
N ASN A 288 -20.60 -26.37 22.74
CA ASN A 288 -19.67 -27.30 22.12
C ASN A 288 -18.23 -26.77 22.18
N PRO A 289 -17.24 -27.66 22.37
CA PRO A 289 -15.84 -27.29 22.21
C PRO A 289 -15.54 -26.99 20.73
N HIS A 290 -14.75 -25.94 20.48
CA HIS A 290 -14.32 -25.55 19.13
C HIS A 290 -12.82 -25.73 18.96
N GLU A 291 -12.42 -26.22 17.80
CA GLU A 291 -11.03 -26.26 17.36
C GLU A 291 -10.94 -25.57 15.99
N TYR A 292 -10.28 -24.43 15.94
CA TYR A 292 -10.04 -23.70 14.71
C TYR A 292 -8.60 -23.89 14.27
N LEU A 293 -8.40 -24.34 13.03
CA LEU A 293 -7.12 -24.22 12.37
C LEU A 293 -6.96 -22.77 11.91
N ILE A 294 -6.07 -22.03 12.57
CA ILE A 294 -5.81 -20.62 12.34
C ILE A 294 -4.46 -20.42 11.67
N THR A 295 -4.29 -19.25 11.05
CA THR A 295 -3.01 -18.77 10.55
C THR A 295 -2.44 -17.72 11.48
N GLN A 296 -1.13 -17.74 11.67
CA GLN A 296 -0.38 -16.73 12.42
C GLN A 296 0.76 -16.19 11.56
N LEU A 297 1.13 -14.93 11.81
CA LEU A 297 2.31 -14.32 11.21
C LEU A 297 3.49 -14.42 12.18
N GLN A 298 4.63 -14.89 11.69
CA GLN A 298 5.90 -14.83 12.38
C GLN A 298 6.84 -13.84 11.69
N PHE A 299 7.44 -12.99 12.51
CA PHE A 299 8.45 -12.01 12.11
C PHE A 299 9.49 -11.91 13.23
N THR A 300 10.76 -12.13 12.91
CA THR A 300 11.87 -12.15 13.88
C THR A 300 12.54 -10.78 14.07
N GLY A 301 12.06 -9.75 13.38
CA GLY A 301 12.68 -8.42 13.35
C GLY A 301 13.52 -8.20 12.09
N ASP A 302 13.96 -6.95 11.91
CA ASP A 302 14.82 -6.52 10.81
C ASP A 302 16.25 -7.06 10.99
N GLU A 303 16.84 -7.63 9.94
CA GLU A 303 18.27 -7.95 9.90
C GLU A 303 19.03 -6.92 9.06
N SER A 304 19.92 -6.15 9.68
CA SER A 304 20.76 -5.18 8.98
C SER A 304 21.86 -5.86 8.17
N VAL A 305 22.02 -5.43 6.92
CA VAL A 305 23.01 -5.96 5.97
C VAL A 305 23.79 -4.81 5.33
N GLY A 306 25.09 -5.01 5.14
CA GLY A 306 26.00 -4.06 4.48
C GLY A 306 27.00 -4.73 3.55
N SER A 307 26.81 -6.03 3.28
CA SER A 307 27.60 -6.81 2.33
C SER A 307 26.70 -7.41 1.26
N SER A 308 27.25 -7.70 0.08
CA SER A 308 26.48 -8.32 -1.00
C SER A 308 26.06 -9.75 -0.66
N SER A 309 26.89 -10.55 0.01
CA SER A 309 26.52 -11.91 0.41
C SER A 309 26.14 -11.96 1.89
N ASN A 310 24.92 -12.42 2.19
CA ASN A 310 24.40 -12.51 3.55
C ASN A 310 23.77 -13.87 3.82
N LYS A 311 23.93 -14.37 5.05
CA LYS A 311 23.32 -15.62 5.52
C LYS A 311 22.43 -15.31 6.73
N ILE A 312 21.13 -15.27 6.46
CA ILE A 312 20.07 -14.93 7.42
C ILE A 312 19.60 -16.22 8.08
N LYS A 313 19.56 -16.26 9.42
CA LYS A 313 19.10 -17.45 10.16
C LYS A 313 17.61 -17.34 10.46
N LEU A 314 16.83 -18.25 9.92
CA LEU A 314 15.38 -18.28 10.11
C LEU A 314 15.04 -19.01 11.42
N ASN A 315 14.58 -18.28 12.43
CA ASN A 315 14.14 -18.83 13.71
C ASN A 315 12.61 -18.91 13.79
N PHE A 316 11.99 -19.53 12.78
CA PHE A 316 10.56 -19.77 12.77
C PHE A 316 10.19 -21.11 13.41
N ASN A 317 8.92 -21.24 13.75
CA ASN A 317 8.33 -22.44 14.35
C ASN A 317 7.07 -22.86 13.58
N HIS A 318 6.52 -24.01 13.94
CA HIS A 318 5.25 -24.57 13.45
C HIS A 318 5.27 -24.95 11.94
N PRO A 319 4.18 -25.54 11.42
CA PRO A 319 4.01 -25.76 9.99
C PRO A 319 3.84 -24.43 9.23
N VAL A 320 4.91 -23.95 8.63
CA VAL A 320 4.98 -22.75 7.79
C VAL A 320 4.45 -23.06 6.39
N LYS A 321 3.55 -22.23 5.87
CA LYS A 321 2.99 -22.33 4.52
C LYS A 321 3.92 -21.73 3.48
N GLU A 322 4.49 -20.56 3.78
CA GLU A 322 5.32 -19.81 2.86
C GLU A 322 6.30 -18.91 3.62
N LEU A 323 7.34 -18.49 2.91
CA LEU A 323 8.25 -17.43 3.33
C LEU A 323 8.09 -16.26 2.37
N VAL A 324 7.97 -15.06 2.91
CA VAL A 324 7.96 -13.81 2.14
C VAL A 324 9.06 -12.94 2.68
N TRP A 325 9.90 -12.37 1.82
CA TRP A 325 10.95 -11.47 2.26
C TRP A 325 11.11 -10.28 1.33
N VAL A 326 11.57 -9.19 1.92
CA VAL A 326 11.91 -7.94 1.25
C VAL A 326 13.27 -7.46 1.76
N VAL A 327 13.97 -6.72 0.91
CA VAL A 327 15.21 -6.03 1.28
C VAL A 327 14.97 -4.56 1.02
N GLN A 328 15.00 -3.75 2.08
CA GLN A 328 14.75 -2.31 1.98
C GLN A 328 16.06 -1.56 2.19
N PRO A 329 16.57 -0.83 1.18
CA PRO A 329 17.69 0.09 1.37
C PRO A 329 17.35 1.16 2.42
N ASP A 330 18.28 1.44 3.34
CA ASP A 330 18.05 2.48 4.37
C ASP A 330 17.90 3.87 3.72
N SER A 331 18.48 4.08 2.53
CA SER A 331 18.34 5.32 1.76
C SER A 331 16.92 5.61 1.28
N ASN A 332 16.05 4.61 1.19
CA ASN A 332 14.66 4.79 0.78
C ASN A 332 13.80 5.29 1.96
N VAL A 333 14.23 5.07 3.20
CA VAL A 333 13.45 5.28 4.43
C VAL A 333 14.14 6.17 5.46
N ASP A 334 15.04 7.05 5.02
CA ASP A 334 15.64 8.07 5.87
C ASP A 334 14.72 9.29 6.02
N TYR A 335 13.74 9.17 6.92
CA TYR A 335 12.74 10.21 7.18
C TYR A 335 13.37 11.57 7.55
N CYS A 336 14.52 11.57 8.23
CA CYS A 336 15.18 12.81 8.66
C CYS A 336 15.76 13.59 7.46
N SER A 337 16.45 12.91 6.54
CA SER A 337 17.00 13.60 5.36
C SER A 337 15.92 14.10 4.41
N SER A 338 14.73 13.51 4.44
CA SER A 338 13.59 13.97 3.63
C SER A 338 13.16 15.42 3.91
N LEU A 339 13.53 15.98 5.07
CA LEU A 339 13.19 17.35 5.50
C LEU A 339 14.36 18.33 5.38
N THR A 340 15.48 17.89 4.81
CA THR A 340 16.68 18.70 4.63
C THR A 340 16.82 19.17 3.19
N CYS A 341 17.07 20.47 3.02
CA CYS A 341 17.21 21.08 1.71
C CYS A 341 18.24 20.36 0.84
N ASP A 342 17.87 20.08 -0.43
CA ASP A 342 18.71 19.48 -1.47
C ASP A 342 19.12 18.01 -1.22
N ALA A 343 18.67 17.40 -0.13
CA ALA A 343 18.81 15.96 0.08
C ALA A 343 17.99 15.16 -0.95
N LEU A 344 18.37 13.89 -1.14
CA LEU A 344 17.78 13.03 -2.16
C LEU A 344 16.28 12.79 -1.92
N LEU A 345 15.90 12.40 -0.70
CA LEU A 345 14.49 12.18 -0.34
C LEU A 345 13.67 13.48 -0.31
N PHE A 346 14.29 14.63 -0.08
CA PHE A 346 13.63 15.93 -0.21
C PHE A 346 13.22 16.20 -1.67
N LYS A 347 14.07 15.86 -2.64
CA LYS A 347 13.80 16.06 -4.08
C LYS A 347 12.67 15.18 -4.61
N VAL A 348 12.48 14.00 -4.02
CA VAL A 348 11.36 13.09 -4.34
C VAL A 348 10.19 13.25 -3.36
N LEU A 349 10.17 14.34 -2.59
CA LEU A 349 9.03 14.77 -1.78
C LEU A 349 8.73 13.82 -0.60
N GLY A 350 9.71 13.12 -0.05
CA GLY A 350 9.54 12.29 1.15
C GLY A 350 10.26 10.95 1.08
N ALA A 351 10.22 10.23 2.21
CA ALA A 351 10.62 8.83 2.28
C ALA A 351 9.66 7.92 1.49
N GLN A 352 10.13 6.74 1.09
CA GLN A 352 9.39 5.75 0.30
C GLN A 352 9.28 4.44 1.09
N PRO A 353 8.37 4.37 2.09
CA PRO A 353 8.29 3.25 3.04
C PRO A 353 7.95 1.89 2.40
N PHE A 354 7.27 1.90 1.26
CA PHE A 354 6.88 0.69 0.54
C PHE A 354 7.72 0.44 -0.72
N ASN A 355 8.79 1.21 -0.94
CA ASN A 355 9.76 0.93 -2.00
C ASN A 355 10.80 -0.08 -1.51
N TYR A 356 10.64 -1.33 -1.96
CA TYR A 356 11.54 -2.46 -1.70
C TYR A 356 12.55 -2.70 -2.84
N THR A 357 12.74 -1.74 -3.74
CA THR A 357 13.70 -1.82 -4.84
C THR A 357 15.04 -1.18 -4.49
N ASP A 358 16.06 -1.42 -5.32
CA ASP A 358 17.43 -0.93 -5.11
C ASP A 358 17.68 0.50 -5.62
N ALA A 359 16.63 1.21 -6.05
CA ALA A 359 16.69 2.62 -6.38
C ALA A 359 15.45 3.37 -5.87
N ILE A 360 15.62 4.68 -5.69
CA ILE A 360 14.53 5.58 -5.31
C ILE A 360 13.59 5.75 -6.50
N ASP A 361 12.29 5.74 -6.24
CA ASP A 361 11.29 6.08 -7.25
C ASP A 361 11.46 7.56 -7.64
N ALA A 362 11.83 7.78 -8.89
CA ALA A 362 12.06 9.11 -9.44
C ALA A 362 10.77 9.80 -9.86
N LEU A 363 9.63 9.09 -9.91
CA LEU A 363 8.35 9.67 -10.26
C LEU A 363 7.83 10.51 -9.08
N PRO A 364 7.69 11.84 -9.23
CA PRO A 364 7.27 12.69 -8.12
C PRO A 364 5.76 12.59 -7.91
N ASN A 365 5.36 12.49 -6.64
CA ASN A 365 3.95 12.62 -6.22
C ASN A 365 3.53 14.10 -6.21
N ALA A 366 3.52 14.72 -7.39
CA ALA A 366 3.19 16.13 -7.57
C ALA A 366 2.47 16.35 -8.90
N ILE A 367 1.34 17.05 -8.87
CA ILE A 367 0.60 17.40 -10.09
C ILE A 367 1.43 18.33 -11.00
N HIS A 368 2.36 19.09 -10.41
CA HIS A 368 3.38 19.90 -11.09
C HIS A 368 4.22 19.14 -12.12
N ALA A 369 4.36 17.82 -11.98
CA ALA A 369 5.12 17.02 -12.94
C ALA A 369 4.38 16.84 -14.27
N PHE A 370 3.07 17.07 -14.29
CA PHE A 370 2.19 16.76 -15.42
C PHE A 370 1.54 18.00 -16.04
N GLY A 371 1.62 19.17 -15.41
CA GLY A 371 1.03 20.42 -15.90
C GLY A 371 1.94 21.62 -15.72
N GLY A 372 1.74 22.65 -16.53
CA GLY A 372 2.52 23.89 -16.47
C GLY A 372 2.18 24.77 -15.26
N PRO A 373 3.14 25.53 -14.70
CA PRO A 373 2.88 26.41 -13.55
C PRO A 373 1.72 27.39 -13.75
N SER A 374 1.53 27.94 -14.96
CA SER A 374 0.40 28.86 -15.19
C SER A 374 -0.95 28.15 -15.26
N ALA A 375 -0.99 26.89 -15.68
CA ALA A 375 -2.20 26.08 -15.76
C ALA A 375 -2.61 25.53 -14.38
N LEU A 376 -1.63 25.22 -13.53
CA LEU A 376 -1.86 24.65 -12.21
C LEU A 376 -1.97 25.68 -11.09
N ALA A 377 -1.19 26.76 -11.17
CA ALA A 377 -0.80 27.56 -10.01
C ALA A 377 -0.78 29.08 -10.27
N GLN A 378 -1.32 29.56 -11.40
CA GLN A 378 -1.43 31.01 -11.64
C GLN A 378 -2.37 31.68 -10.62
N ASP A 379 -3.52 31.05 -10.37
CA ASP A 379 -4.49 31.43 -9.36
C ASP A 379 -5.40 30.23 -9.02
N SER A 380 -6.28 30.41 -8.02
CA SER A 380 -7.24 29.40 -7.55
C SER A 380 -8.22 28.86 -8.60
N ARG A 381 -8.27 29.44 -9.81
CA ARG A 381 -9.15 29.10 -10.94
C ARG A 381 -8.38 28.71 -12.19
N ALA A 382 -7.04 28.58 -12.09
CA ALA A 382 -6.19 28.22 -13.22
C ALA A 382 -6.52 26.83 -13.76
N TYR A 383 -6.95 25.92 -12.88
CA TYR A 383 -7.24 24.53 -13.22
C TYR A 383 -8.74 24.22 -13.41
N ILE A 384 -9.58 24.75 -12.51
CA ILE A 384 -11.06 24.67 -12.60
C ILE A 384 -11.64 26.08 -12.64
N ASN A 385 -12.42 26.36 -13.68
CA ASN A 385 -13.02 27.65 -13.92
C ASN A 385 -14.25 27.91 -13.02
N ALA A 386 -14.79 29.13 -13.06
CA ALA A 386 -15.94 29.52 -12.24
C ALA A 386 -17.25 28.77 -12.59
N GLU A 387 -17.31 28.12 -13.76
CA GLU A 387 -18.42 27.30 -14.20
C GLU A 387 -18.28 25.83 -13.73
N GLY A 388 -17.16 25.49 -13.09
CA GLY A 388 -16.89 24.14 -12.59
C GLY A 388 -16.38 23.18 -13.65
N LEU A 389 -15.80 23.69 -14.74
CA LEU A 389 -15.18 22.92 -15.82
C LEU A 389 -13.66 23.14 -15.79
N PHE A 390 -12.90 22.26 -16.44
CA PHE A 390 -11.48 22.51 -16.69
C PHE A 390 -11.31 23.84 -17.44
N GLN A 391 -10.34 24.65 -17.02
CA GLN A 391 -10.07 25.93 -17.67
C GLN A 391 -9.57 25.71 -19.10
N ASP A 392 -8.73 24.70 -19.30
CA ASP A 392 -8.42 24.12 -20.59
C ASP A 392 -8.66 22.61 -20.62
N ALA A 393 -9.83 22.21 -21.13
CA ALA A 393 -10.16 20.80 -21.28
C ALA A 393 -9.47 20.15 -22.50
N GLY A 394 -9.08 20.94 -23.49
CA GLY A 394 -8.57 20.45 -24.78
C GLY A 394 -7.05 20.52 -24.87
N ALA A 395 -6.41 19.50 -25.43
CA ALA A 395 -5.01 19.64 -25.80
C ALA A 395 -4.91 20.54 -27.04
N PHE A 396 -4.03 21.54 -27.01
CA PHE A 396 -3.69 22.35 -28.17
C PHE A 396 -2.40 21.85 -28.82
N ASP A 397 -2.30 21.95 -30.15
CA ASP A 397 -1.07 21.62 -30.87
C ASP A 397 -0.02 22.74 -30.68
N TYR A 398 1.21 22.39 -30.27
CA TYR A 398 2.33 23.33 -30.34
C TYR A 398 2.56 23.79 -31.77
N THR A 399 2.61 25.10 -31.97
CA THR A 399 3.26 25.66 -33.16
C THR A 399 4.68 26.06 -32.79
N LEU A 400 5.64 25.18 -33.12
CA LEU A 400 7.07 25.44 -32.99
C LEU A 400 7.44 26.81 -33.62
N PRO A 401 8.16 27.71 -32.92
CA PRO A 401 8.65 28.92 -33.54
C PRO A 401 9.58 28.60 -34.73
N GLN A 402 9.60 29.47 -35.73
CA GLN A 402 10.37 29.24 -36.97
C GLN A 402 11.84 28.96 -36.66
N GLY A 403 12.31 27.76 -37.00
CA GLY A 403 13.68 27.30 -36.75
C GLY A 403 13.90 26.55 -35.43
N ALA A 404 12.86 26.30 -34.62
CA ALA A 404 12.96 25.41 -33.47
C ALA A 404 12.88 23.94 -33.92
N SER A 405 14.02 23.23 -33.89
CA SER A 405 14.04 21.77 -33.94
C SER A 405 13.70 21.23 -32.56
N GLY A 406 12.41 21.03 -32.30
CA GLY A 406 11.91 20.50 -31.04
C GLY A 406 12.60 19.17 -30.73
N TYR A 407 13.35 19.15 -29.61
CA TYR A 407 13.99 18.01 -28.96
C TYR A 407 14.95 17.12 -29.81
N TRP A 408 16.08 16.78 -29.21
CA TRP A 408 17.10 15.81 -29.68
C TRP A 408 17.62 15.94 -31.13
N HIS A 409 17.69 17.15 -31.69
CA HIS A 409 18.37 17.41 -32.96
C HIS A 409 19.75 18.06 -32.77
N GLY A 410 20.72 17.71 -33.62
CA GLY A 410 22.03 18.34 -33.68
C GLY A 410 23.03 17.50 -34.50
N PRO A 411 24.11 18.09 -35.03
CA PRO A 411 25.06 17.40 -35.93
C PRO A 411 25.76 16.17 -35.33
N THR A 412 25.65 15.97 -34.01
CA THR A 412 26.28 14.90 -33.24
C THR A 412 25.28 14.06 -32.43
N ASN A 413 23.96 14.23 -32.64
CA ASN A 413 22.93 13.54 -31.87
C ASN A 413 22.42 12.29 -32.62
N PRO A 414 22.53 11.09 -32.04
CA PRO A 414 22.15 9.84 -32.71
C PRO A 414 20.64 9.62 -32.87
N TYR A 415 19.77 10.46 -32.30
CA TYR A 415 18.30 10.26 -32.28
C TYR A 415 17.54 11.13 -33.30
N ASN A 416 17.75 10.90 -34.61
CA ASN A 416 17.16 11.66 -35.75
C ASN A 416 15.90 11.01 -36.38
N GLU A 417 15.17 10.18 -35.66
CA GLU A 417 13.97 9.52 -36.21
C GLU A 417 12.75 10.45 -36.21
N VAL A 418 11.83 10.26 -37.17
CA VAL A 418 10.69 11.19 -37.42
C VAL A 418 9.78 11.38 -36.21
N ASN A 419 9.64 10.37 -35.35
CA ASN A 419 8.86 10.44 -34.11
C ASN A 419 9.60 11.13 -32.94
N PHE A 420 10.84 11.58 -33.15
CA PHE A 420 11.67 12.34 -32.20
C PHE A 420 12.05 13.73 -32.76
N GLY A 421 11.29 14.27 -33.74
CA GLY A 421 11.49 15.62 -34.29
C GLY A 421 12.22 15.70 -35.64
N GLY A 422 12.05 14.70 -36.51
CA GLY A 422 12.81 14.57 -37.77
C GLY A 422 12.68 15.71 -38.80
N PRO A 423 13.57 15.74 -39.82
CA PRO A 423 13.94 16.94 -40.59
C PRO A 423 12.97 17.44 -41.68
N ASN A 424 11.76 16.90 -41.81
CA ASN A 424 10.86 17.22 -42.93
C ASN A 424 9.42 17.56 -42.51
N LEU A 425 9.25 18.58 -41.67
CA LEU A 425 7.95 19.26 -41.51
C LEU A 425 8.11 20.72 -42.00
N ASP A 426 7.51 20.99 -43.17
CA ASP A 426 7.58 22.24 -43.94
C ASP A 426 6.94 23.42 -43.19
N PRO A 427 7.49 24.65 -43.23
CA PRO A 427 7.10 25.75 -42.36
C PRO A 427 6.18 26.73 -43.10
N LEU A 428 4.90 26.77 -42.74
CA LEU A 428 4.05 27.88 -43.18
C LEU A 428 2.88 28.14 -42.22
N LEU A 429 3.07 29.08 -41.28
CA LEU A 429 2.20 30.26 -41.08
C LEU A 429 2.56 30.98 -39.77
N SER A 430 2.72 32.29 -39.91
CA SER A 430 3.38 33.22 -39.02
C SER A 430 2.49 33.81 -37.91
N GLY A 431 3.06 33.97 -36.70
CA GLY A 431 2.99 35.25 -35.98
C GLY A 431 2.25 35.27 -34.64
N THR A 432 2.99 35.24 -33.52
CA THR A 432 2.79 36.06 -32.31
C THR A 432 4.01 35.94 -31.37
N PRO A 433 4.34 36.97 -30.56
CA PRO A 433 5.56 37.00 -29.76
C PRO A 433 5.41 36.25 -28.43
N ALA A 434 6.34 35.32 -28.22
CA ALA A 434 6.89 34.82 -26.96
C ALA A 434 6.28 35.32 -25.64
N ALA A 435 5.37 34.52 -25.07
CA ALA A 435 5.14 34.44 -23.62
C ALA A 435 4.68 33.05 -23.14
N HIS A 436 4.73 32.00 -23.98
CA HIS A 436 4.16 30.67 -23.64
C HIS A 436 5.13 29.48 -23.81
N ASN A 437 6.45 29.71 -23.80
CA ASN A 437 7.45 28.64 -23.96
C ASN A 437 7.97 28.09 -22.61
N VAL A 438 7.09 27.73 -21.67
CA VAL A 438 7.51 27.14 -20.37
C VAL A 438 6.61 25.99 -19.85
N ASN A 439 5.56 25.56 -20.58
CA ASN A 439 4.62 24.56 -20.07
C ASN A 439 4.60 23.27 -20.88
N SER A 440 4.38 22.14 -20.20
CA SER A 440 3.78 20.95 -20.79
C SER A 440 2.44 21.34 -21.43
N GLU A 441 2.23 21.01 -22.71
CA GLU A 441 0.98 21.31 -23.45
C GLU A 441 -0.16 20.35 -23.13
N VAL A 442 0.05 19.54 -22.11
CA VAL A 442 -1.00 18.70 -21.55
C VAL A 442 -2.06 19.65 -21.00
N SER A 443 -3.28 19.51 -21.51
CA SER A 443 -4.44 20.25 -21.02
C SER A 443 -4.69 19.95 -19.54
N ASP A 444 -5.46 20.77 -18.83
CA ASP A 444 -5.77 20.54 -17.41
C ASP A 444 -6.41 19.16 -17.21
N ALA A 445 -7.29 18.78 -18.14
CA ALA A 445 -7.91 17.46 -18.19
C ALA A 445 -6.86 16.35 -18.42
N GLY A 446 -5.89 16.58 -19.30
CA GLY A 446 -4.76 15.66 -19.51
C GLY A 446 -3.89 15.54 -18.26
N THR A 447 -3.62 16.63 -17.55
CA THR A 447 -2.85 16.63 -16.31
C THR A 447 -3.58 15.86 -15.22
N PHE A 448 -4.91 15.98 -15.15
CA PHE A 448 -5.73 15.16 -14.24
C PHE A 448 -5.58 13.68 -14.57
N VAL A 449 -5.74 13.31 -15.83
CA VAL A 449 -5.63 11.91 -16.26
C VAL A 449 -4.23 11.36 -15.97
N LEU A 450 -3.17 12.10 -16.31
CA LEU A 450 -1.80 11.67 -16.05
C LEU A 450 -1.52 11.50 -14.55
N SER A 451 -1.93 12.46 -13.72
CA SER A 451 -1.77 12.36 -12.25
C SER A 451 -2.54 11.17 -11.67
N GLU A 452 -3.80 10.96 -12.05
CA GLU A 452 -4.57 9.79 -11.59
C GLU A 452 -3.98 8.47 -12.09
N THR A 453 -3.48 8.41 -13.33
CA THR A 453 -2.84 7.19 -13.86
C THR A 453 -1.49 6.90 -13.22
N SER A 454 -0.80 7.93 -12.73
CA SER A 454 0.52 7.79 -12.12
C SER A 454 0.49 7.11 -10.74
N LEU A 455 -0.68 7.00 -10.09
CA LEU A 455 -0.82 6.33 -8.78
C LEU A 455 -0.40 4.85 -8.78
N ASP A 456 -0.50 4.16 -9.92
CA ASP A 456 -0.11 2.74 -10.09
C ASP A 456 1.22 2.60 -10.85
N MET A 457 1.92 3.71 -11.09
CA MET A 457 3.17 3.72 -11.85
C MET A 457 4.35 4.06 -10.95
N HIS A 458 5.45 3.37 -11.18
CA HIS A 458 6.69 3.58 -10.44
C HIS A 458 7.87 3.68 -11.40
N CYS A 459 8.77 4.63 -11.15
CA CYS A 459 10.07 4.77 -11.82
C CYS A 459 11.18 4.44 -10.81
N TRP A 460 11.08 3.26 -10.21
CA TRP A 460 11.99 2.75 -9.20
C TRP A 460 13.01 1.74 -9.75
N GLY A 461 13.77 1.13 -8.84
CA GLY A 461 14.86 0.20 -9.16
C GLY A 461 14.42 -1.21 -9.52
N GLN A 462 15.37 -2.13 -9.44
CA GLN A 462 15.15 -3.57 -9.61
C GLN A 462 15.08 -4.26 -8.25
N ASN A 463 14.74 -5.56 -8.24
CA ASN A 463 14.79 -6.36 -7.03
C ASN A 463 16.22 -6.37 -6.44
N PRO A 464 16.40 -5.94 -5.18
CA PRO A 464 17.70 -5.95 -4.50
C PRO A 464 18.31 -7.35 -4.38
N VAL A 465 17.48 -8.39 -4.38
CA VAL A 465 17.92 -9.79 -4.30
C VAL A 465 18.30 -10.27 -5.69
N VAL A 466 19.60 -10.42 -5.94
CA VAL A 466 20.11 -10.96 -7.21
C VAL A 466 19.89 -12.47 -7.26
N THR A 467 20.30 -13.17 -6.19
CA THR A 467 20.04 -14.60 -6.02
C THR A 467 19.66 -14.94 -4.59
N ALA A 468 18.87 -16.00 -4.44
CA ALA A 468 18.51 -16.55 -3.15
C ALA A 468 18.58 -18.08 -3.13
N LYS A 469 18.86 -18.62 -1.94
CA LYS A 469 18.98 -20.04 -1.68
C LYS A 469 18.56 -20.37 -0.25
N LEU A 470 17.67 -21.37 -0.09
CA LEU A 470 17.26 -21.86 1.22
C LEU A 470 18.00 -23.16 1.58
N GLN A 471 18.62 -23.19 2.76
CA GLN A 471 19.22 -24.40 3.32
C GLN A 471 18.51 -24.83 4.59
N LEU A 472 18.22 -26.12 4.69
CA LEU A 472 17.62 -26.76 5.87
C LEU A 472 18.59 -27.83 6.38
N ASN A 473 19.03 -27.71 7.64
CA ASN A 473 20.04 -28.56 8.28
C ASN A 473 21.32 -28.73 7.45
N GLY A 474 21.75 -27.64 6.79
CA GLY A 474 22.95 -27.61 5.95
C GLY A 474 22.80 -28.22 4.55
N GLN A 475 21.62 -28.73 4.20
CA GLN A 475 21.30 -29.25 2.87
C GLN A 475 20.47 -28.22 2.08
N ASP A 476 20.71 -28.15 0.78
CA ASP A 476 20.02 -27.22 -0.11
C ASP A 476 18.59 -27.70 -0.37
N ARG A 477 17.60 -26.89 0.01
CA ARG A 477 16.19 -27.18 -0.30
C ARG A 477 15.88 -26.97 -1.77
N PHE A 478 16.58 -26.03 -2.40
CA PHE A 478 16.59 -25.80 -3.84
C PHE A 478 17.95 -25.24 -4.26
N SER A 479 18.31 -25.46 -5.53
CA SER A 479 19.49 -24.83 -6.13
C SER A 479 19.30 -23.33 -6.14
N GLU A 480 20.39 -22.57 -5.99
CA GLU A 480 20.36 -21.11 -6.11
C GLU A 480 19.59 -20.63 -7.35
N ARG A 481 18.76 -19.61 -7.18
CA ARG A 481 17.90 -19.03 -8.22
C ARG A 481 17.93 -17.51 -8.14
N GLU A 482 17.66 -16.87 -9.27
CA GLU A 482 17.57 -15.42 -9.37
C GLU A 482 16.38 -14.86 -8.57
N GLY A 483 16.49 -13.62 -8.09
CA GLY A 483 15.40 -12.94 -7.36
C GLY A 483 14.11 -12.86 -8.16
N SER A 484 14.21 -12.64 -9.48
CA SER A 484 13.06 -12.61 -10.41
C SER A 484 12.19 -13.88 -10.34
N TYR A 485 12.79 -15.04 -10.02
CA TYR A 485 12.03 -16.28 -9.81
C TYR A 485 11.08 -16.17 -8.61
N PHE A 486 11.54 -15.54 -7.52
CA PHE A 486 10.76 -15.37 -6.29
C PHE A 486 9.80 -14.19 -6.37
N SER A 487 10.08 -13.19 -7.21
CA SER A 487 9.16 -12.05 -7.42
C SER A 487 8.06 -12.35 -8.42
N TRP A 488 8.31 -13.11 -9.49
CA TRP A 488 7.32 -13.29 -10.56
C TRP A 488 6.81 -14.72 -10.68
N VAL A 489 7.71 -15.72 -10.70
CA VAL A 489 7.30 -17.11 -10.97
C VAL A 489 6.56 -17.72 -9.78
N GLN A 490 7.04 -17.50 -8.57
CA GLN A 490 6.40 -18.01 -7.35
C GLN A 490 5.01 -17.38 -7.13
N PRO A 491 4.84 -16.04 -7.17
CA PRO A 491 3.53 -15.42 -7.09
C PRO A 491 2.59 -15.85 -8.21
N TYR A 492 3.06 -15.93 -9.46
CA TYR A 492 2.24 -16.42 -10.58
C TYR A 492 1.69 -17.84 -10.35
N GLN A 493 2.44 -18.69 -9.64
CA GLN A 493 2.04 -20.08 -9.36
C GLN A 493 1.11 -20.22 -8.16
N ALA A 494 1.30 -19.40 -7.12
CA ALA A 494 0.69 -19.63 -5.80
C ALA A 494 -0.24 -18.52 -5.32
N HIS A 495 -0.18 -17.33 -5.92
CA HIS A 495 -0.94 -16.15 -5.49
C HIS A 495 -1.90 -15.64 -6.56
N THR A 496 -2.84 -14.80 -6.12
CA THR A 496 -3.85 -14.17 -6.99
C THR A 496 -3.22 -13.14 -7.95
N ARG A 497 -2.17 -12.44 -7.51
CA ARG A 497 -1.49 -11.38 -8.28
C ARG A 497 0.02 -11.44 -8.08
N CYS A 498 0.79 -11.02 -9.09
CA CYS A 498 2.21 -10.73 -8.94
C CYS A 498 2.41 -9.36 -8.27
N PRO A 499 3.22 -9.29 -7.21
CA PRO A 499 3.46 -8.05 -6.49
C PRO A 499 4.35 -7.12 -7.31
N ASP A 500 4.47 -5.90 -6.83
CA ASP A 500 5.50 -4.97 -7.26
C ASP A 500 6.93 -5.50 -7.01
N GLU A 501 7.91 -4.92 -7.72
CA GLU A 501 9.30 -5.36 -7.71
C GLU A 501 9.93 -5.24 -6.31
N GLY A 502 10.76 -6.21 -5.92
CA GLY A 502 11.44 -6.25 -4.62
C GLY A 502 10.75 -7.11 -3.55
N ILE A 503 9.50 -7.52 -3.78
CA ILE A 503 8.81 -8.53 -2.96
C ILE A 503 9.18 -9.92 -3.46
N ASN A 504 9.68 -10.78 -2.57
CA ASN A 504 10.10 -12.14 -2.90
C ASN A 504 9.29 -13.17 -2.10
N VAL A 505 8.79 -14.20 -2.78
CA VAL A 505 7.96 -15.24 -2.18
C VAL A 505 8.52 -16.62 -2.46
N TYR A 506 8.45 -17.50 -1.47
CA TYR A 506 8.64 -18.94 -1.64
C TYR A 506 7.55 -19.72 -0.91
N SER A 507 6.69 -20.40 -1.67
CA SER A 507 5.59 -21.18 -1.10
C SER A 507 5.97 -22.66 -0.92
N PHE A 508 5.67 -23.21 0.27
CA PHE A 508 5.62 -24.65 0.52
C PHE A 508 4.23 -25.25 0.26
N ALA A 509 3.22 -24.40 0.06
CA ALA A 509 1.83 -24.76 -0.18
C ALA A 509 1.48 -24.63 -1.67
N LEU A 510 0.54 -25.46 -2.16
CA LEU A 510 0.02 -25.29 -3.52
C LEU A 510 -0.89 -24.05 -3.64
N ARG A 511 -1.59 -23.71 -2.57
CA ARG A 511 -2.51 -22.57 -2.45
C ARG A 511 -2.41 -21.97 -1.04
N PRO A 512 -1.44 -21.08 -0.78
CA PRO A 512 -1.23 -20.48 0.54
C PRO A 512 -2.39 -19.61 1.05
N GLU A 513 -3.12 -18.98 0.12
CA GLU A 513 -4.25 -18.07 0.40
C GLU A 513 -5.51 -18.81 0.90
N GLU A 514 -5.69 -20.07 0.49
CA GLU A 514 -6.84 -20.85 0.90
C GLU A 514 -6.74 -21.25 2.39
N HIS A 515 -7.90 -21.33 3.05
CA HIS A 515 -7.98 -21.83 4.42
C HIS A 515 -7.60 -23.32 4.50
N GLN A 516 -7.97 -24.09 3.48
CA GLN A 516 -7.66 -25.51 3.40
C GLN A 516 -6.15 -25.71 3.21
N PRO A 517 -5.46 -26.45 4.11
CA PRO A 517 -4.04 -26.73 3.96
C PRO A 517 -3.73 -27.50 2.66
N SER A 518 -2.73 -27.01 1.94
CA SER A 518 -2.31 -27.54 0.64
C SER A 518 -0.79 -27.77 0.54
N GLY A 519 -0.09 -27.77 1.68
CA GLY A 519 1.35 -28.00 1.81
C GLY A 519 1.96 -27.11 2.91
N THR A 520 2.95 -27.63 3.65
CA THR A 520 3.63 -26.91 4.74
C THR A 520 5.02 -27.48 4.98
N CYS A 521 5.94 -26.68 5.50
CA CYS A 521 7.21 -27.12 6.05
C CYS A 521 7.23 -26.89 7.58
N ASN A 522 7.52 -27.93 8.38
CA ASN A 522 7.50 -27.79 9.84
C ASN A 522 8.85 -27.29 10.35
N PHE A 523 8.91 -26.00 10.68
CA PHE A 523 10.13 -25.36 11.18
C PHE A 523 10.48 -25.75 12.62
N SER A 524 9.52 -26.19 13.45
CA SER A 524 9.82 -26.72 14.80
C SER A 524 10.62 -28.04 14.77
N ARG A 525 10.77 -28.67 13.59
CA ARG A 525 11.55 -29.90 13.39
C ARG A 525 12.88 -29.67 12.66
N ILE A 526 13.19 -28.42 12.33
CA ILE A 526 14.40 -28.04 11.61
C ILE A 526 15.32 -27.31 12.58
N ASP A 527 16.49 -27.88 12.86
CA ASP A 527 17.44 -27.31 13.82
C ASP A 527 18.11 -26.04 13.27
N ASN A 528 18.36 -26.00 11.95
CA ASN A 528 19.02 -24.88 11.31
C ASN A 528 18.43 -24.60 9.92
N ALA A 529 17.60 -23.57 9.82
CA ALA A 529 17.12 -23.01 8.56
C ALA A 529 17.87 -21.71 8.26
N THR A 530 18.53 -21.61 7.10
CA THR A 530 19.23 -20.39 6.68
C THR A 530 18.84 -19.97 5.27
N LEU A 531 18.49 -18.70 5.12
CA LEU A 531 18.27 -18.06 3.83
C LEU A 531 19.56 -17.34 3.43
N GLN A 532 20.16 -17.78 2.34
CA GLN A 532 21.35 -17.16 1.76
C GLN A 532 20.90 -16.22 0.64
N LEU A 533 21.33 -14.97 0.72
CA LEU A 533 21.00 -13.92 -0.21
C LEU A 533 22.27 -13.32 -0.81
N VAL A 534 22.25 -13.10 -2.11
CA VAL A 534 23.20 -12.21 -2.80
C VAL A 534 22.44 -10.97 -3.22
N LEU A 535 22.88 -9.81 -2.73
CA LEU A 535 22.26 -8.51 -2.93
C LEU A 535 22.98 -7.72 -4.02
N SER A 536 22.25 -6.82 -4.68
CA SER A 536 22.78 -5.93 -5.70
C SER A 536 23.74 -4.90 -5.10
N ASN A 537 24.75 -4.47 -5.87
CA ASN A 537 25.68 -3.42 -5.41
C ASN A 537 24.93 -2.10 -5.12
N ALA A 538 23.89 -1.78 -5.89
CA ALA A 538 23.10 -0.56 -5.67
C ALA A 538 22.51 -0.49 -4.25
N THR A 539 22.21 -1.66 -3.66
CA THR A 539 21.63 -1.84 -2.33
C THR A 539 22.65 -1.66 -1.20
N VAL A 540 23.86 -2.21 -1.32
CA VAL A 540 24.81 -2.39 -0.18
C VAL A 540 26.27 -1.99 -0.47
N GLU A 541 26.54 -1.20 -1.52
CA GLU A 541 27.91 -0.75 -1.84
C GLU A 541 28.42 0.37 -0.92
N GLY A 542 29.68 0.25 -0.49
CA GLY A 542 30.39 1.27 0.27
C GLY A 542 29.84 1.43 1.69
N THR A 543 29.21 2.57 1.97
CA THR A 543 28.55 2.87 3.26
C THR A 543 27.05 2.65 3.23
N LYS A 544 26.48 2.20 2.10
CA LYS A 544 25.06 1.91 2.00
C LYS A 544 24.73 0.64 2.77
N THR A 545 23.64 0.68 3.50
CA THR A 545 23.10 -0.44 4.26
C THR A 545 21.64 -0.65 3.88
N ALA A 546 21.14 -1.86 4.14
CA ALA A 546 19.76 -2.23 3.93
C ALA A 546 19.27 -3.11 5.09
N LYS A 547 17.96 -3.28 5.17
CA LYS A 547 17.30 -4.17 6.13
C LYS A 547 16.60 -5.30 5.40
N VAL A 548 16.88 -6.52 5.81
CA VAL A 548 16.17 -7.71 5.36
C VAL A 548 15.02 -7.98 6.33
N ARG A 549 13.81 -8.08 5.80
CA ARG A 549 12.62 -8.51 6.56
C ARG A 549 12.15 -9.85 6.02
N VAL A 550 12.04 -10.85 6.89
CA VAL A 550 11.53 -12.16 6.52
C VAL A 550 10.29 -12.48 7.35
N TYR A 551 9.19 -12.71 6.65
CA TYR A 551 7.89 -13.10 7.19
C TYR A 551 7.63 -14.57 6.89
N ALA A 552 6.98 -15.25 7.83
CA ALA A 552 6.50 -16.62 7.67
C ALA A 552 5.05 -16.72 8.12
N THR A 553 4.18 -17.26 7.27
CA THR A 553 2.80 -17.58 7.65
C THR A 553 2.74 -19.03 8.09
N ASN A 554 2.25 -19.31 9.29
CA ASN A 554 2.17 -20.67 9.83
C ASN A 554 0.76 -21.05 10.26
N TYR A 555 0.51 -22.35 10.34
CA TYR A 555 -0.69 -22.89 10.97
C TYR A 555 -0.51 -23.08 12.48
N ASN A 556 -1.59 -22.88 13.22
CA ASN A 556 -1.75 -23.29 14.62
C ASN A 556 -3.21 -23.65 14.88
N VAL A 557 -3.51 -24.23 16.05
CA VAL A 557 -4.86 -24.60 16.44
C VAL A 557 -5.29 -23.75 17.64
N LEU A 558 -6.35 -22.97 17.45
CA LEU A 558 -7.03 -22.25 18.52
C LEU A 558 -8.13 -23.15 19.10
N ARG A 559 -8.03 -23.47 20.39
CA ARG A 559 -9.04 -24.26 21.11
C ARG A 559 -9.87 -23.36 21.99
N ILE A 560 -11.18 -23.51 21.92
CA ILE A 560 -12.13 -22.80 22.78
C ILE A 560 -13.00 -23.83 23.50
N MET A 561 -12.85 -23.91 24.81
CA MET A 561 -13.57 -24.87 25.66
C MET A 561 -13.90 -24.24 27.01
N SER A 562 -15.10 -24.52 27.52
CA SER A 562 -15.53 -24.11 28.86
C SER A 562 -15.38 -22.61 29.13
N GLY A 563 -15.66 -21.75 28.13
CA GLY A 563 -15.61 -20.30 28.29
C GLY A 563 -14.21 -19.68 28.11
N MET A 564 -13.17 -20.46 27.81
CA MET A 564 -11.79 -20.01 27.67
C MET A 564 -11.22 -20.43 26.32
N GLY A 565 -10.39 -19.58 25.73
CA GLY A 565 -9.69 -19.82 24.47
C GLY A 565 -8.17 -19.74 24.64
N GLY A 566 -7.44 -20.58 23.92
CA GLY A 566 -5.97 -20.57 23.90
C GLY A 566 -5.38 -21.37 22.75
N LEU A 567 -4.10 -21.11 22.44
CA LEU A 567 -3.37 -21.82 21.40
C LEU A 567 -2.97 -23.22 21.88
N ALA A 568 -3.10 -24.22 20.99
CA ALA A 568 -2.71 -25.60 21.27
C ALA A 568 -1.18 -25.77 21.32
N TYR A 569 -0.43 -24.99 20.53
CA TYR A 569 1.02 -25.06 20.43
C TYR A 569 1.64 -23.68 20.68
N SER A 570 2.67 -23.64 21.52
CA SER A 570 3.41 -22.42 21.86
C SER A 570 4.73 -22.26 21.11
N ASN A 571 5.36 -23.36 20.67
CA ASN A 571 6.61 -23.44 19.88
C ASN A 571 6.56 -24.61 18.89
#